data_AF-G9K3G2-F1
#
_entry.id   AF-G9K3G2-F1
#
_cell.length_a   1.000
_cell.length_b   1.000
_cell.length_c   1.000
_cell.angle_alpha   90.00
_cell.angle_beta   90.00
_cell.angle_gamma   90.00
#
_symmetry.space_group_name_H-M   'P 1'
#
loop_
_entity.id
_entity.type
_entity.pdbx_description
1 polymer ?
#
loop_
_entity_poly.entity_id
_entity_poly.type
_entity_poly.pdbx_seq_one_letter_code
_entity_poly.pdbx_strand_id
1 'polypeptide(L)'
;MMMARKQDVRIPTYNISVVGLSGTEKEKGQCGIGKSCLCNRFVRPSADEFHLDHTSVLSTSDFGGRVVNNDHFLYWGEVSRS
;
A
#
# COMPACT_ATOMS: atom_id res chain seq x y z
N MET A 1 -40.94 28.41 3.51
CA MET A 1 -39.55 28.25 3.03
C MET A 1 -39.10 26.84 3.36
N MET A 2 -38.94 25.98 2.36
CA MET A 2 -38.45 24.62 2.54
C MET A 2 -36.93 24.66 2.28
N MET A 3 -36.14 24.50 3.33
CA MET A 3 -34.69 24.34 3.19
C MET A 3 -34.42 22.98 2.55
N ALA A 4 -33.84 22.99 1.34
CA ALA A 4 -33.33 21.78 0.71
C ALA A 4 -32.24 21.20 1.61
N ARG A 5 -32.41 19.94 2.04
CA ARG A 5 -31.35 19.20 2.73
C ARG A 5 -30.18 19.08 1.74
N LYS A 6 -29.06 19.74 2.05
CA LYS A 6 -27.78 19.53 1.36
C LYS A 6 -27.50 18.03 1.46
N GLN A 7 -27.62 17.32 0.34
CA GLN A 7 -27.30 15.90 0.28
C GLN A 7 -25.79 15.80 0.47
N ASP A 8 -25.33 15.22 1.58
CA ASP A 8 -23.92 14.98 1.82
C ASP A 8 -23.38 14.16 0.64
N VAL A 9 -22.59 14.79 -0.22
CA VAL A 9 -21.94 14.12 -1.35
C VAL A 9 -20.92 13.18 -0.73
N ARG A 10 -21.30 11.91 -0.58
CA ARG A 10 -20.37 10.88 -0.11
C ARG A 10 -19.23 10.79 -1.12
N ILE A 11 -18.03 11.12 -0.68
CA ILE A 11 -16.81 10.91 -1.46
C ILE A 11 -16.69 9.39 -1.64
N PRO A 12 -16.60 8.88 -2.88
CA PRO A 12 -16.47 7.44 -3.11
C PRO A 12 -15.13 6.93 -2.58
N THR A 13 -15.17 5.79 -1.89
CA THR A 13 -13.97 5.09 -1.41
C THR A 13 -13.60 3.96 -2.37
N TYR A 14 -12.32 3.84 -2.70
CA TYR A 14 -11.81 2.80 -3.59
C TYR A 14 -10.73 1.98 -2.88
N ASN A 15 -10.94 0.67 -2.81
CA ASN A 15 -9.92 -0.27 -2.33
C ASN A 15 -9.12 -0.75 -3.55
N ILE A 16 -7.84 -0.40 -3.61
CA ILE A 16 -6.96 -0.71 -4.74
C ILE A 16 -5.94 -1.76 -4.31
N SER A 17 -5.86 -2.87 -5.03
CA SER A 17 -4.84 -3.91 -4.84
C SER A 17 -3.80 -3.83 -5.95
N VAL A 18 -2.52 -3.74 -5.58
CA VAL A 18 -1.39 -3.70 -6.53
C VAL A 18 -0.75 -5.08 -6.57
N VAL A 19 -0.89 -5.77 -7.70
CA VAL A 19 -0.42 -7.15 -7.91
C VAL A 19 0.59 -7.24 -9.06
N GLY A 20 1.37 -8.32 -9.07
CA GLY A 20 2.34 -8.65 -10.12
C GLY A 20 3.36 -9.66 -9.61
N LEU A 21 4.37 -10.00 -10.42
CA LEU A 21 5.37 -11.03 -10.10
C LEU A 21 5.91 -10.86 -8.67
N SER A 22 5.77 -11.92 -7.89
CA SER A 22 6.10 -12.00 -6.46
C SER A 22 6.51 -13.42 -6.14
N GLY A 23 7.29 -13.62 -5.08
CA GLY A 23 7.81 -14.92 -4.73
C GLY A 23 9.22 -14.81 -4.15
N THR A 24 9.84 -15.97 -4.02
CA THR A 24 11.23 -16.14 -3.59
C THR A 24 12.20 -15.50 -4.57
N GLU A 25 13.44 -15.26 -4.15
CA GLU A 25 14.50 -14.75 -5.04
C GLU A 25 14.76 -15.67 -6.23
N LYS A 26 14.50 -16.97 -6.08
CA LYS A 26 14.59 -17.93 -7.19
C LYS A 26 13.57 -17.65 -8.30
N GLU A 27 12.38 -17.14 -7.96
CA GLU A 27 11.28 -16.90 -8.90
C GLU A 27 11.33 -15.52 -9.53
N LYS A 28 11.65 -14.48 -8.74
CA LYS A 28 11.65 -13.08 -9.19
C LYS A 28 13.05 -12.51 -9.46
N GLY A 29 14.11 -13.23 -9.09
CA GLY A 29 15.46 -12.67 -8.99
C GLY A 29 15.66 -11.85 -7.71
N GLN A 30 16.82 -11.18 -7.60
CA GLN A 30 17.12 -10.31 -6.45
C GLN A 30 16.33 -8.99 -6.48
N CYS A 31 15.88 -8.55 -7.65
CA CYS A 31 15.15 -7.30 -7.83
C CYS A 31 13.66 -7.58 -8.03
N GLY A 32 12.80 -6.96 -7.22
CA GLY A 32 11.36 -7.02 -7.42
C GLY A 32 10.88 -6.08 -8.54
N ILE A 33 9.68 -6.31 -9.05
CA ILE A 33 9.08 -5.48 -10.12
C ILE A 33 8.61 -4.07 -9.69
N GLY A 34 8.90 -3.64 -8.45
CA GLY A 34 8.61 -2.26 -7.99
C GLY A 34 7.26 -2.01 -7.31
N LYS A 35 6.50 -3.04 -6.92
CA LYS A 35 5.18 -2.88 -6.24
C LYS A 35 5.25 -1.99 -5.00
N SER A 36 6.19 -2.27 -4.10
CA SER A 36 6.34 -1.51 -2.85
C SER A 36 6.75 -0.06 -3.11
N CYS A 37 7.67 0.19 -4.05
CA CYS A 37 8.07 1.55 -4.43
C CYS A 37 6.89 2.33 -5.02
N LEU A 38 6.08 1.70 -5.87
CA LEU A 38 4.88 2.30 -6.43
C LEU A 38 3.89 2.69 -5.33
N CYS A 39 3.56 1.76 -4.43
CA CYS A 39 2.64 2.04 -3.32
C CYS A 39 3.19 3.11 -2.37
N ASN A 40 4.48 3.05 -2.00
CA ASN A 40 5.12 4.06 -1.14
C ASN A 40 4.99 5.45 -1.77
N ARG A 41 5.34 5.60 -3.05
CA ARG A 41 5.29 6.90 -3.74
C ARG A 41 3.85 7.40 -3.91
N PHE A 42 2.91 6.49 -4.15
CA PHE A 42 1.50 6.87 -4.30
C PHE A 42 0.90 7.37 -2.99
N VAL A 43 1.17 6.68 -1.87
CA VAL A 43 0.62 7.04 -0.55
C VAL A 43 1.39 8.18 0.11
N ARG A 44 2.73 8.22 -0.06
CA ARG A 44 3.62 9.23 0.50
C ARG A 44 4.46 9.84 -0.64
N PRO A 45 3.94 10.88 -1.31
CA PRO A 45 4.58 11.42 -2.51
C PRO A 45 5.86 12.21 -2.23
N SER A 46 6.06 12.67 -0.99
CA SER A 46 7.25 13.41 -0.56
C SER A 46 8.52 12.60 -0.83
N ALA A 47 9.56 13.27 -1.31
CA ALA A 47 10.86 12.64 -1.56
C ALA A 47 11.46 12.07 -0.27
N ASP A 48 11.30 12.77 0.85
CA ASP A 48 11.88 12.40 2.15
C ASP A 48 11.19 11.18 2.78
N GLU A 49 9.98 10.84 2.32
CA GLU A 49 9.21 9.69 2.82
C GLU A 49 9.29 8.48 1.88
N PHE A 50 10.01 8.60 0.77
CA PHE A 50 10.18 7.55 -0.21
C PHE A 50 11.40 6.68 0.13
N HIS A 51 11.17 5.38 0.25
CA HIS A 51 12.23 4.39 0.45
C HIS A 51 12.38 3.58 -0.84
N LEU A 52 13.63 3.43 -1.31
CA LEU A 52 13.92 2.63 -2.49
C LEU A 52 13.96 1.13 -2.16
N ASP A 53 14.56 0.79 -1.02
CA ASP A 53 14.77 -0.59 -0.61
C ASP A 53 13.64 -1.09 0.29
N HIS A 54 12.82 -2.00 -0.26
CA HIS A 54 11.76 -2.68 0.46
C HIS A 54 12.03 -4.19 0.46
N THR A 55 12.57 -4.70 1.58
CA THR A 55 12.83 -6.15 1.71
C THR A 55 11.52 -6.94 1.82
N SER A 56 11.47 -8.07 1.13
CA SER A 56 10.41 -9.08 1.28
C SER A 56 10.89 -10.34 2.01
N VAL A 57 12.13 -10.33 2.51
CA VAL A 57 12.69 -11.38 3.35
C VAL A 57 12.55 -10.93 4.80
N LEU A 58 11.76 -11.67 5.56
CA LEU A 58 11.32 -11.29 6.90
C LEU A 58 11.67 -12.38 7.90
N SER A 59 11.98 -12.00 9.14
CA SER A 59 12.05 -12.94 10.25
C SER A 59 10.65 -13.45 10.62
N THR A 60 10.58 -14.56 11.34
CA THR A 60 9.30 -15.09 11.86
C THR A 60 8.60 -14.09 12.79
N SER A 61 9.37 -13.33 13.58
CA SER A 61 8.84 -12.27 14.43
C SER A 61 8.26 -11.11 13.63
N ASP A 62 8.90 -10.70 12.54
CA ASP A 62 8.40 -9.61 11.70
C ASP A 62 7.14 -10.03 10.94
N PHE A 63 7.13 -11.26 10.41
CA PHE A 63 5.98 -11.83 9.71
C PHE A 63 4.75 -11.94 10.63
N GLY A 64 4.94 -12.37 11.88
CA GLY A 64 3.89 -12.43 12.89
C GLY A 64 3.53 -11.10 13.55
N GLY A 65 4.30 -10.03 13.28
CA GLY A 65 4.06 -8.71 13.83
C GLY A 65 2.81 -8.05 13.25
N ARG A 66 2.25 -7.03 13.92
CA ARG A 66 0.98 -6.39 13.53
C ARG A 66 0.95 -5.75 12.14
N VAL A 67 2.11 -5.43 11.57
CA VAL A 67 2.22 -4.77 10.25
C VAL A 67 2.06 -5.78 9.12
N VAL A 68 2.75 -6.92 9.20
CA VAL A 68 2.67 -7.99 8.19
C VAL A 68 1.51 -8.93 8.51
N ASN A 69 1.22 -9.14 9.80
CA ASN A 69 0.02 -9.79 10.32
C ASN A 69 -0.18 -11.22 9.82
N ASN A 70 0.91 -11.95 9.56
CA ASN A 70 0.89 -13.27 8.91
C ASN A 70 0.26 -13.27 7.50
N ASP A 71 0.16 -12.09 6.89
CA ASP A 71 -0.42 -11.89 5.56
C ASP A 71 0.68 -11.73 4.51
N HIS A 72 0.34 -12.09 3.26
CA HIS A 72 1.21 -11.89 2.09
C HIS A 72 0.84 -10.64 1.28
N PHE A 73 0.14 -9.69 1.90
CA PHE A 73 -0.13 -8.35 1.38
C PHE A 73 0.18 -7.31 2.46
N LEU A 74 0.37 -6.06 2.05
CA LEU A 74 0.57 -4.94 2.97
C LEU A 74 -0.49 -3.88 2.74
N TYR A 75 -1.06 -3.38 3.83
CA TYR A 75 -1.86 -2.15 3.80
C TYR A 75 -0.94 -0.93 3.81
N TRP A 76 -0.91 -0.21 2.70
CA TRP A 76 0.00 0.94 2.53
C TRP A 76 -0.53 2.25 3.13
N GLY A 77 -1.83 2.33 3.41
CA GLY A 77 -2.49 3.52 3.94
C GLY A 77 -3.66 4.00 3.06
N GLU A 78 -4.18 5.17 3.38
CA GLU A 78 -5.26 5.85 2.67
C GLU A 78 -4.71 7.10 1.96
N VAL A 79 -5.24 7.40 0.76
CA VAL A 79 -4.95 8.64 0.04
C VAL A 79 -6.24 9.40 -0.15
N SER A 80 -6.34 10.57 0.48
CA SER A 80 -7.41 11.54 0.23
C SER A 80 -6.88 12.66 -0.67
N ARG A 81 -7.60 12.96 -1.74
CA ARG A 81 -7.32 14.15 -2.58
C ARG A 81 -8.38 15.19 -2.26
N SER A 82 -7.97 16.26 -1.59
CA SER A 82 -8.77 17.47 -1.35
C SER A 82 -8.80 18.38 -2.57
#